data_AF-A0A4S4LD72-F1
#
_entry.id   AF-A0A4S4LD72-F1
#
_cell.length_a   1.000
_cell.length_b   1.000
_cell.length_c   1.000
_cell.angle_alpha   90.00
_cell.angle_beta   90.00
_cell.angle_gamma   90.00
#
_symmetry.space_group_name_H-M   'P 1'
#
loop_
_entity.id
_entity.type
_entity.pdbx_description
1 polymer ?
#
loop_
_entity_poly.entity_id
_entity_poly.type
_entity_poly.pdbx_seq_one_letter_code
_entity_poly.pdbx_strand_id
1 'polypeptide(L)'
;MTPSPSSSFPVSSSSKPNGVSTSASTNGASSTALVTPPELEQTLAMLSSHRTVLGYLLLSHTAPVRIIRHSGVVFEGEQGRRYAGAVGKIIDTVRSGLDDISADGADSVSFTTI
;
A
#
# COMPACT_ATOMS: atom_id res chain seq x y z
N MET A 1 36.85 -17.93 57.72
CA MET A 1 35.63 -17.16 58.00
C MET A 1 36.00 -15.68 58.03
N THR A 2 35.23 -14.87 57.30
CA THR A 2 35.34 -13.46 56.83
C THR A 2 35.59 -12.39 57.93
N PRO A 3 36.10 -11.15 57.64
CA PRO A 3 35.44 -10.12 56.80
C PRO A 3 36.33 -9.17 55.93
N SER A 4 35.61 -8.41 55.07
CA SER A 4 35.92 -7.28 54.15
C SER A 4 36.59 -6.04 54.82
N PRO A 5 36.74 -4.81 54.23
CA PRO A 5 36.41 -4.26 52.88
C PRO A 5 37.41 -3.20 52.25
N SER A 6 37.00 -2.67 51.09
CA SER A 6 37.19 -1.29 50.54
C SER A 6 38.56 -0.79 50.02
N SER A 7 38.63 -0.51 48.72
CA SER A 7 38.57 0.86 48.17
C SER A 7 38.96 0.88 46.68
N SER A 8 38.17 1.62 45.90
CA SER A 8 38.20 1.76 44.45
C SER A 8 39.14 2.88 43.99
N PHE A 9 39.71 2.79 42.78
CA PHE A 9 40.00 3.96 41.93
C PHE A 9 39.89 3.60 40.42
N PRO A 10 39.43 4.56 39.59
CA PRO A 10 38.64 4.28 38.38
C PRO A 10 39.48 4.06 37.12
N VAL A 11 39.04 3.11 36.28
CA VAL A 11 39.48 3.03 34.88
C VAL A 11 38.55 3.86 34.01
N SER A 12 39.09 4.92 33.42
CA SER A 12 38.45 5.66 32.35
C SER A 12 38.34 4.76 31.12
N SER A 13 37.13 4.45 30.72
CA SER A 13 36.82 4.03 29.35
C SER A 13 35.58 4.78 28.91
N SER A 14 35.82 5.74 28.02
CA SER A 14 34.85 6.63 27.43
C SER A 14 33.68 5.85 26.84
N SER A 15 32.52 5.95 27.45
CA SER A 15 31.24 5.57 26.86
C SER A 15 30.90 6.56 25.73
N LYS A 16 30.94 6.09 24.49
CA LYS A 16 30.11 6.65 23.41
C LYS A 16 28.79 5.89 23.43
N PRO A 17 27.67 6.46 23.92
CA PRO A 17 26.36 6.00 23.49
C PRO A 17 26.11 6.65 22.13
N ASN A 18 26.63 6.03 21.06
CA ASN A 18 26.17 6.41 19.73
C ASN A 18 24.76 5.84 19.61
N GLY A 19 23.78 6.70 19.92
CA GLY A 19 22.36 6.40 19.77
C GLY A 19 22.15 5.74 18.43
N VAL A 20 21.59 4.54 18.47
CA VAL A 20 20.95 3.95 17.31
C VAL A 20 19.81 4.89 16.96
N SER A 21 20.08 5.83 16.06
CA SER A 21 19.04 6.49 15.30
C SER A 21 18.48 5.40 14.40
N THR A 22 17.53 4.64 14.94
CA THR A 22 16.53 3.94 14.14
C THR A 22 15.91 5.05 13.31
N SER A 23 16.37 5.20 12.08
CA SER A 23 15.69 5.97 11.07
C SER A 23 14.35 5.28 10.86
N ALA A 24 13.40 5.61 11.73
CA ALA A 24 11.99 5.50 11.41
C ALA A 24 11.82 6.46 10.22
N SER A 25 12.04 5.92 9.02
CA SER A 25 11.45 6.44 7.81
C SER A 25 9.95 6.35 8.04
N THR A 26 9.45 7.40 8.67
CA THR A 26 8.08 7.85 8.55
C THR A 26 7.92 8.10 7.05
N ASN A 27 7.55 7.05 6.33
CA ASN A 27 6.87 7.19 5.06
C ASN A 27 5.53 7.85 5.39
N GLY A 28 5.58 9.16 5.63
CA GLY A 28 4.49 10.07 5.38
C GLY A 28 4.24 9.99 3.89
N ALA A 29 3.52 8.94 3.49
CA ALA A 29 2.76 8.98 2.27
C ALA A 29 1.87 10.20 2.44
N SER A 30 2.22 11.28 1.75
CA SER A 30 1.35 12.40 1.49
C SER A 30 0.17 11.82 0.72
N SER A 31 -0.79 11.23 1.46
CA SER A 31 -2.09 10.88 0.97
C SER A 31 -2.74 12.22 0.67
N THR A 32 -2.52 12.69 -0.55
CA THR A 32 -3.41 13.65 -1.16
C THR A 32 -4.76 12.96 -1.07
N ALA A 33 -5.57 13.38 -0.09
CA ALA A 33 -6.88 12.81 0.14
C ALA A 33 -7.71 13.17 -1.07
N LEU A 34 -7.59 12.33 -2.12
CA LEU A 34 -8.48 12.32 -3.25
C LEU A 34 -9.85 12.10 -2.62
N VAL A 35 -10.67 13.14 -2.68
CA VAL A 35 -12.05 13.13 -2.19
C VAL A 35 -12.73 11.97 -2.90
N THR A 36 -12.86 10.84 -2.21
CA THR A 36 -13.55 9.67 -2.74
C THR A 36 -15.03 10.04 -2.77
N PRO A 37 -15.72 9.84 -3.92
CA PRO A 37 -17.14 10.12 -4.00
C PRO A 37 -17.89 9.34 -2.91
N PRO A 38 -18.89 9.94 -2.24
CA PRO A 38 -19.59 9.30 -1.13
C PRO A 38 -20.26 7.97 -1.55
N GLU A 39 -20.71 7.86 -2.80
CA GLU A 39 -21.25 6.61 -3.37
C GLU A 39 -20.21 5.48 -3.40
N LEU A 40 -18.95 5.81 -3.67
CA LEU A 40 -17.86 4.84 -3.71
C LEU A 40 -17.55 4.35 -2.29
N GLU A 41 -17.55 5.24 -1.30
CA GLU A 41 -17.36 4.87 0.10
C GLU A 41 -18.48 3.96 0.62
N GLN A 42 -19.73 4.25 0.25
CA GLN A 42 -20.89 3.41 0.58
C GLN A 42 -20.74 2.02 -0.03
N THR A 43 -20.34 1.93 -1.30
CA THR A 43 -20.12 0.64 -1.98
C THR A 43 -18.98 -0.14 -1.33
N LEU A 44 -17.87 0.52 -0.98
CA LEU A 44 -16.76 -0.12 -0.26
C LEU A 44 -17.18 -0.61 1.12
N ALA A 45 -18.01 0.15 1.85
CA ALA A 45 -18.55 -0.27 3.13
C ALA A 45 -19.47 -1.50 2.99
N MET A 46 -20.32 -1.51 1.95
CA MET A 46 -21.16 -2.66 1.60
C MET A 46 -20.32 -3.89 1.26
N LEU A 47 -19.31 -3.77 0.40
CA LEU A 47 -18.39 -4.87 0.05
C LEU A 47 -17.64 -5.39 1.27
N SER A 48 -17.15 -4.50 2.14
CA SER A 48 -16.44 -4.89 3.36
C SER A 48 -17.34 -5.54 4.41
N SER A 49 -18.67 -5.39 4.31
CA SER A 49 -19.62 -6.05 5.23
C SER A 49 -19.77 -7.56 4.96
N HIS A 50 -19.46 -8.00 3.73
CA HIS A 50 -19.57 -9.39 3.34
C HIS A 50 -18.34 -10.19 3.74
N ARG A 51 -18.53 -11.29 4.48
CA ARG A 51 -17.42 -12.18 4.90
C ARG A 51 -16.68 -12.88 3.74
N THR A 52 -17.29 -12.92 2.55
CA THR A 52 -16.68 -13.51 1.35
C THR A 52 -15.67 -12.59 0.68
N VAL A 53 -15.67 -11.30 1.01
CA VAL A 53 -14.75 -10.31 0.45
C VAL A 53 -13.48 -10.27 1.30
N LEU A 54 -12.35 -10.67 0.70
CA LEU A 54 -11.05 -10.68 1.39
C LEU A 54 -10.39 -9.30 1.46
N GLY A 55 -10.82 -8.38 0.60
CA GLY A 55 -10.25 -7.05 0.48
C GLY A 55 -10.72 -6.33 -0.77
N TYR A 56 -10.32 -5.07 -0.90
CA TYR A 56 -10.50 -4.29 -2.13
C TYR A 56 -9.23 -3.52 -2.46
N LEU A 57 -9.05 -3.23 -3.75
CA LEU A 57 -7.94 -2.46 -4.25
C LEU A 57 -8.48 -1.37 -5.18
N LEU A 58 -8.28 -0.11 -4.79
CA LEU A 58 -8.66 1.06 -5.58
C LEU A 58 -7.41 1.61 -6.26
N LEU A 59 -7.47 1.68 -7.58
CA LEU A 59 -6.35 2.06 -8.45
C LEU A 59 -6.66 3.35 -9.19
N SER A 60 -5.64 4.15 -9.46
CA SER A 60 -5.73 5.28 -10.40
C SER A 60 -5.70 4.77 -11.83
N HIS A 61 -6.60 5.30 -12.65
CA HIS A 61 -6.64 4.98 -14.08
C HIS A 61 -5.46 5.59 -14.88
N THR A 62 -4.82 6.65 -14.35
CA THR A 62 -3.68 7.29 -15.02
C THR A 62 -2.45 6.40 -15.01
N ALA A 63 -1.78 6.25 -16.16
CA ALA A 63 -0.47 5.61 -16.24
C ALA A 63 0.62 6.53 -15.65
N PRO A 64 1.46 6.07 -14.71
CA PRO A 64 1.51 4.72 -14.14
C PRO A 64 0.40 4.46 -13.10
N VAL A 65 -0.20 3.26 -13.14
CA VAL A 65 -1.25 2.83 -12.20
C VAL A 65 -0.73 2.92 -10.76
N ARG A 66 -1.39 3.72 -9.92
CA ARG A 66 -1.09 3.89 -8.50
C ARG A 66 -2.22 3.38 -7.64
N ILE A 67 -1.87 2.84 -6.48
CA ILE A 67 -2.86 2.44 -5.48
C ILE A 67 -3.33 3.70 -4.75
N ILE A 68 -4.61 4.04 -4.90
CA ILE A 68 -5.25 5.15 -4.18
C ILE A 68 -5.62 4.68 -2.77
N ARG A 69 -6.14 3.46 -2.66
CA ARG A 69 -6.60 2.88 -1.41
C ARG A 69 -6.62 1.36 -1.51
N HIS A 70 -6.42 0.67 -0.41
CA HIS A 70 -6.58 -0.77 -0.33
C HIS A 70 -7.14 -1.19 1.04
N SER A 71 -7.72 -2.38 1.10
CA SER A 71 -8.10 -3.05 2.34
C SER A 71 -7.93 -4.55 2.17
N GLY A 72 -7.60 -5.24 3.26
CA GLY A 72 -7.31 -6.67 3.25
C GLY A 72 -5.82 -6.97 3.13
N VAL A 73 -5.37 -7.98 3.89
CA VAL A 73 -3.95 -8.41 3.98
C VAL A 73 -3.39 -8.90 2.65
N VAL A 74 -4.26 -9.36 1.74
CA VAL A 74 -3.90 -9.84 0.40
C VAL A 74 -3.34 -8.73 -0.50
N PHE A 75 -3.65 -7.47 -0.20
CA PHE A 75 -3.21 -6.31 -0.98
C PHE A 75 -2.15 -5.47 -0.26
N GLU A 76 -1.58 -5.97 0.84
CA GLU A 76 -0.54 -5.26 1.59
C GLU A 76 0.85 -5.41 0.93
N GLY A 77 1.66 -4.36 1.02
CA GLY A 77 3.06 -4.39 0.62
C GLY A 77 3.28 -4.64 -0.88
N GLU A 78 4.18 -5.56 -1.21
CA GLU A 78 4.53 -5.89 -2.60
C GLU A 78 3.42 -6.62 -3.34
N GLN A 79 2.59 -7.41 -2.65
CA GLN A 79 1.53 -8.17 -3.30
C GLN A 79 0.51 -7.25 -3.95
N GLY A 80 0.03 -6.22 -3.23
CA GLY A 80 -0.86 -5.21 -3.78
C GLY A 80 -0.27 -4.49 -4.99
N ARG A 81 1.05 -4.20 -4.98
CA ARG A 81 1.73 -3.55 -6.12
C ARG A 81 1.82 -4.46 -7.33
N ARG A 82 2.09 -5.76 -7.14
CA ARG A 82 2.11 -6.74 -8.23
C ARG A 82 0.72 -6.92 -8.82
N TYR A 83 -0.31 -7.01 -7.98
CA TYR A 83 -1.71 -7.04 -8.42
C TYR A 83 -2.08 -5.79 -9.21
N ALA A 84 -1.78 -4.60 -8.69
CA ALA A 84 -2.03 -3.34 -9.39
C ALA A 84 -1.36 -3.28 -10.77
N GLY A 85 -0.10 -3.72 -10.85
CA GLY A 85 0.63 -3.76 -12.11
C GLY A 85 0.08 -4.79 -13.11
N ALA A 86 -0.33 -5.97 -12.64
CA ALA A 86 -0.92 -7.00 -13.49
C ALA A 86 -2.30 -6.56 -14.02
N VAL A 87 -3.17 -6.08 -13.14
CA VAL A 87 -4.50 -5.57 -13.51
C VAL A 87 -4.39 -4.39 -14.47
N GLY A 88 -3.44 -3.48 -14.24
CA GLY A 88 -3.16 -2.37 -15.16
C GLY A 88 -2.85 -2.84 -16.58
N LYS A 89 -2.00 -3.87 -16.73
CA LYS A 89 -1.68 -4.45 -18.04
C LYS A 89 -2.88 -5.13 -18.70
N ILE A 90 -3.72 -5.82 -17.91
CA ILE A 90 -4.94 -6.47 -18.41
C ILE A 90 -5.88 -5.41 -18.98
N ILE A 91 -6.14 -4.34 -18.23
CA ILE A 91 -7.03 -3.25 -18.68
C ILE A 91 -6.47 -2.58 -19.93
N ASP A 92 -5.16 -2.33 -19.98
CA ASP A 92 -4.50 -1.74 -21.15
C ASP A 92 -4.66 -2.62 -22.40
N THR A 93 -4.50 -3.94 -22.24
CA THR A 93 -4.69 -4.91 -23.32
C THR A 93 -6.14 -4.96 -23.79
N VAL A 94 -7.10 -4.99 -22.86
CA VAL A 94 -8.53 -4.99 -23.19
C VAL A 94 -8.92 -3.69 -23.89
N ARG A 95 -8.40 -2.55 -23.45
CA ARG A 95 -8.64 -1.26 -24.08
C ARG A 95 -8.08 -1.23 -25.50
N SER A 96 -6.84 -1.69 -25.70
CA SER A 96 -6.24 -1.79 -27.03
C SER A 96 -7.04 -2.72 -27.94
N GLY A 97 -7.44 -3.89 -27.46
CA GLY A 97 -8.24 -4.83 -28.24
C GLY A 97 -9.64 -4.31 -28.56
N LEU A 98 -10.23 -3.50 -27.68
CA LEU A 98 -11.48 -2.81 -27.98
C LEU A 98 -11.28 -1.71 -29.02
N ASP A 99 -10.21 -0.92 -28.95
CA ASP A 99 -9.90 0.12 -29.96
C ASP A 99 -9.80 -0.49 -31.37
N ASP A 100 -9.17 -1.66 -31.49
CA ASP A 100 -9.04 -2.39 -32.76
C ASP A 100 -10.39 -2.88 -33.34
N ILE A 101 -11.38 -3.14 -32.48
CA ILE A 101 -12.70 -3.66 -32.88
C ILE A 101 -13.72 -2.52 -33.05
N SER A 102 -13.55 -1.44 -32.28
CA SER A 102 -14.52 -0.36 -32.15
C SER A 102 -14.32 0.66 -33.27
N ALA A 103 -15.00 0.46 -34.39
CA ALA A 103 -14.89 1.33 -35.56
C ALA A 103 -15.36 2.79 -35.33
N ASP A 104 -16.12 3.06 -34.26
CA ASP A 104 -16.72 4.37 -33.96
C ASP A 104 -16.19 5.02 -32.66
N GLY A 105 -15.23 4.40 -31.96
CA GLY A 105 -14.61 4.96 -30.74
C GLY A 105 -15.56 5.20 -29.55
N ALA A 106 -16.80 4.72 -29.62
CA ALA A 106 -17.81 4.91 -28.59
C ALA A 106 -17.73 3.88 -27.45
N ASP A 107 -17.11 2.73 -27.70
CA ASP A 107 -17.02 1.64 -26.72
C ASP A 107 -15.85 1.86 -25.75
N SER A 108 -16.18 1.97 -24.47
CA SER A 108 -15.21 2.08 -23.39
C SER A 108 -15.43 0.99 -22.35
N VAL A 109 -14.35 0.52 -21.72
CA VAL A 109 -14.41 -0.52 -20.69
C VAL A 109 -15.16 0.02 -19.47
N SER A 110 -16.36 -0.48 -19.23
CA SER A 110 -17.19 -0.12 -18.08
C SER A 110 -16.98 -1.05 -16.88
N PHE A 111 -16.85 -2.35 -17.11
CA PHE A 111 -16.64 -3.36 -16.08
C PHE A 111 -15.93 -4.60 -16.60
N THR A 112 -14.95 -5.09 -15.84
CA THR A 112 -14.23 -6.34 -16.12
C THR A 112 -14.12 -7.15 -14.84
N THR A 113 -14.58 -8.39 -14.86
CA THR A 113 -14.35 -9.39 -13.80
C THR A 113 -13.27 -10.36 -14.26
N ILE A 114 -12.35 -10.70 -13.35
CA ILE A 114 -11.21 -11.59 -13.59
C ILE A 114 -11.29 -12.76 -12.61
#